data_AF-A0A3E2CDI9-F1
#
_entry.id   AF-A0A3E2CDI9-F1
#
_cell.length_a   1.000
_cell.length_b   1.000
_cell.length_c   1.000
_cell.angle_alpha   90.00
_cell.angle_beta   90.00
_cell.angle_gamma   90.00
#
_symmetry.space_group_name_H-M   'P 1'
#
loop_
_entity.id
_entity.type
_entity.pdbx_description
1 polymer ?
#
loop_
_entity_poly.entity_id
_entity_poly.type
_entity_poly.pdbx_seq_one_letter_code
_entity_poly.pdbx_strand_id
1 'polypeptide(L)'
;MQVSGTTLEDMTLESQLSDVDVEMADSISDSDSSKKSRVQVEKRDGRVVDFDQMNIIMAIKAAFKDLRKEVGPQEEQMIRDITDHIEAEIQDRYNGPAKIEDIQTLVEHGLIENHLYEVARCYTSYRLNRDIDRAKATDINEAVNRLVNRDESLVRENANKDSNVYATQRDLLAGAVSKASAFSMLPHAVSNAHMKGDIHFHDADYSPFTCMSNCSLPDFGDMLAKGFALGNAMMDSPKSIGTAATQVTQIIKDIAGAQYGGQTVNRADEMLEPYAKCDYDKNLAMAHAMIPDSTPIEVAKDMIDGLKAQEPKNLHCSDRDPLPADTPFDENLSELDQIREIYAKIMTRKAIYDAMQTMEYQINSNRVSNGQTPFVTVGFGLGTSWFAREIQRAILLNRIRGLGKDRHTAIFPKLVFTIKHGVNADAGDPNYDLKQLALECST
;
A
#
# COMPACT_ATOMS: atom_id res chain seq x y z
N MET A 1 -50.82 7.54 -23.72
CA MET A 1 -50.83 8.92 -24.22
C MET A 1 -49.43 9.18 -24.77
N GLN A 2 -49.29 9.08 -26.11
CA GLN A 2 -48.11 9.52 -26.89
C GLN A 2 -47.97 11.06 -26.76
N VAL A 3 -46.83 11.71 -27.02
CA VAL A 3 -46.28 12.00 -28.37
C VAL A 3 -44.84 12.56 -28.28
N SER A 4 -44.00 12.11 -29.23
CA SER A 4 -42.78 12.67 -29.89
C SER A 4 -41.58 13.17 -29.05
N GLY A 5 -40.30 12.87 -29.34
CA GLY A 5 -39.64 12.25 -30.49
C GLY A 5 -38.99 13.28 -31.44
N THR A 6 -37.64 13.36 -31.44
CA THR A 6 -36.78 13.61 -32.63
C THR A 6 -35.28 13.48 -32.30
N THR A 7 -34.60 12.70 -33.12
CA THR A 7 -33.15 12.46 -33.30
C THR A 7 -32.55 13.42 -34.33
N LEU A 8 -31.22 13.64 -34.32
CA LEU A 8 -30.33 14.11 -35.42
C LEU A 8 -28.87 13.90 -34.91
N GLU A 9 -28.07 12.95 -35.40
CA GLU A 9 -27.25 12.87 -36.63
C GLU A 9 -25.93 13.68 -36.63
N ASP A 10 -24.88 12.98 -37.07
CA ASP A 10 -23.48 13.35 -37.34
C ASP A 10 -23.29 14.69 -38.08
N MET A 11 -22.17 15.37 -37.83
CA MET A 11 -21.45 16.13 -38.86
C MET A 11 -20.00 16.45 -38.46
N THR A 12 -19.07 15.97 -39.28
CA THR A 12 -17.66 16.34 -39.43
C THR A 12 -17.50 17.79 -39.88
N LEU A 13 -16.40 18.48 -39.51
CA LEU A 13 -15.94 19.70 -40.19
C LEU A 13 -14.42 19.88 -40.07
N GLU A 14 -13.76 19.81 -41.23
CA GLU A 14 -12.39 20.23 -41.50
C GLU A 14 -12.24 21.76 -41.54
N SER A 15 -11.01 22.20 -41.28
CA SER A 15 -10.28 23.33 -41.87
C SER A 15 -10.98 24.70 -42.04
N GLN A 16 -10.37 25.72 -41.43
CA GLN A 16 -9.85 26.95 -42.05
C GLN A 16 -9.82 28.05 -40.98
N LEU A 17 -8.66 28.70 -40.79
CA LEU A 17 -8.53 30.14 -40.65
C LEU A 17 -7.05 30.51 -40.70
N SER A 18 -6.73 31.24 -41.76
CA SER A 18 -5.46 31.85 -42.15
C SER A 18 -5.23 33.20 -41.46
N ASP A 19 -3.96 33.50 -41.28
CA ASP A 19 -3.28 34.80 -41.48
C ASP A 19 -3.89 36.08 -40.90
N VAL A 20 -3.20 36.63 -39.90
CA VAL A 20 -2.97 38.07 -39.78
C VAL A 20 -1.50 38.30 -39.38
N ASP A 21 -0.69 38.73 -40.35
CA ASP A 21 0.60 39.39 -40.16
C ASP A 21 0.40 40.80 -39.62
N VAL A 22 1.24 41.21 -38.65
CA VAL A 22 1.81 42.57 -38.61
C VAL A 22 3.24 42.48 -38.07
N GLU A 23 4.20 42.65 -38.97
CA GLU A 23 5.60 43.00 -38.71
C GLU A 23 5.71 44.40 -38.07
N MET A 24 6.64 44.57 -37.13
CA MET A 24 7.67 45.62 -37.18
C MET A 24 8.60 45.53 -35.97
N ALA A 25 9.86 45.15 -36.20
CA ALA A 25 11.04 45.98 -35.90
C ALA A 25 12.31 45.16 -36.18
N ASP A 26 12.98 45.55 -37.26
CA ASP A 26 14.19 44.94 -37.78
C ASP A 26 15.45 45.50 -37.10
N SER A 27 16.50 44.68 -37.08
CA SER A 27 17.93 45.02 -37.04
C SER A 27 18.58 45.58 -35.76
N ILE A 28 19.32 44.71 -35.03
CA ILE A 28 20.68 45.02 -34.53
C ILE A 28 21.58 43.78 -34.69
N SER A 29 22.47 43.90 -35.68
CA SER A 29 23.79 43.26 -35.90
C SER A 29 24.06 41.81 -35.45
N ASP A 30 24.23 41.01 -36.50
CA ASP A 30 25.03 39.80 -36.62
C ASP A 30 26.41 39.89 -35.93
N SER A 31 26.73 38.90 -35.10
CA SER A 31 28.12 38.50 -34.83
C SER A 31 28.18 36.97 -34.81
N ASP A 32 28.54 36.47 -35.97
CA ASP A 32 28.92 35.10 -36.30
C ASP A 32 29.82 34.44 -35.24
N SER A 33 29.30 33.38 -34.60
CA SER A 33 30.13 32.32 -34.03
C SER A 33 29.47 30.96 -34.30
N SER A 34 30.00 30.28 -35.30
CA SER A 34 29.89 28.86 -35.65
C SER A 34 28.99 27.99 -34.74
N LYS A 35 27.76 27.70 -35.18
CA LYS A 35 26.99 26.55 -34.68
C LYS A 35 27.65 25.25 -35.20
N LYS A 36 28.57 24.67 -34.43
CA LYS A 36 28.99 23.27 -34.63
C LYS A 36 27.74 22.38 -34.60
N SER A 37 27.55 21.53 -35.61
CA SER A 37 26.47 20.54 -35.60
C SER A 37 26.63 19.64 -34.38
N ARG A 38 25.65 19.62 -33.48
CA ARG A 38 25.69 18.74 -32.31
C ARG A 38 25.53 17.30 -32.77
N VAL A 39 26.47 16.44 -32.38
CA VAL A 39 26.40 15.00 -32.62
C VAL A 39 25.19 14.43 -31.86
N GLN A 40 24.40 13.60 -32.52
CA GLN A 40 23.22 12.95 -31.93
C GLN A 40 23.45 11.45 -31.75
N VAL A 41 22.83 10.89 -30.72
CA VAL A 41 22.93 9.46 -30.37
C VAL A 41 21.53 8.86 -30.33
N GLU A 42 21.33 7.77 -31.06
CA GLU A 42 20.15 6.92 -30.94
C GLU A 42 20.37 5.93 -29.79
N LYS A 43 19.61 6.12 -28.71
CA LYS A 43 19.55 5.18 -27.60
C LYS A 43 18.81 3.92 -28.03
N ARG A 44 19.12 2.79 -27.38
CA ARG A 44 18.47 1.49 -27.67
C ARG A 44 16.96 1.46 -27.44
N ASP A 45 16.39 2.47 -26.78
CA ASP A 45 14.94 2.67 -26.64
C ASP A 45 14.33 3.54 -27.75
N GLY A 46 15.10 3.81 -28.83
CA GLY A 46 14.70 4.63 -29.98
C GLY A 46 14.78 6.14 -29.73
N ARG A 47 15.14 6.60 -28.53
CA ARG A 47 15.27 8.03 -28.23
C ARG A 47 16.54 8.60 -28.85
N VAL A 48 16.42 9.74 -29.53
CA VAL A 48 17.57 10.52 -29.99
C VAL A 48 17.92 11.58 -28.96
N VAL A 49 19.18 11.61 -28.52
CA VAL A 49 19.69 12.60 -27.56
C VAL A 49 20.99 13.23 -28.06
N ASP A 50 21.33 14.42 -27.56
CA ASP A 50 22.65 15.02 -27.79
C ASP A 50 23.75 14.11 -27.21
N PHE A 51 24.84 13.97 -27.96
CA PHE A 51 26.04 13.28 -27.50
C PHE A 51 26.64 14.03 -26.31
N ASP A 52 26.93 13.29 -25.24
CA ASP A 52 27.55 13.83 -24.04
C ASP A 52 28.83 13.03 -23.75
N GLN A 53 29.97 13.66 -24.03
CA GLN A 53 31.32 13.14 -23.80
C GLN A 53 31.51 12.61 -22.38
N MET A 54 30.86 13.22 -21.38
CA MET A 54 31.04 12.87 -19.97
C MET A 54 30.62 11.41 -19.69
N ASN A 55 29.66 10.87 -20.45
CA ASN A 55 29.24 9.47 -20.31
C ASN A 55 30.36 8.49 -20.70
N ILE A 56 31.13 8.81 -21.75
CA ILE A 56 32.27 7.98 -22.19
C ILE A 56 33.41 8.11 -21.19
N ILE A 57 33.74 9.33 -20.77
CA ILE A 57 34.78 9.60 -19.77
C ILE A 57 34.49 8.83 -18.47
N MET A 58 33.26 8.89 -17.96
CA MET A 58 32.88 8.15 -16.75
C MET A 58 32.96 6.64 -16.94
N ALA A 59 32.57 6.12 -18.10
CA ALA A 59 32.63 4.69 -18.39
C ALA A 59 34.08 4.17 -18.49
N ILE A 60 34.98 4.93 -19.13
CA ILE A 60 36.41 4.60 -19.19
C ILE A 60 37.03 4.69 -17.80
N LYS A 61 36.75 5.75 -17.03
CA LYS A 61 37.23 5.89 -15.64
C LYS A 61 36.77 4.73 -14.75
N ALA A 62 35.55 4.23 -14.92
CA ALA A 62 35.08 3.04 -14.21
C ALA A 62 35.92 1.79 -14.54
N ALA A 63 36.29 1.59 -15.81
CA ALA A 63 37.17 0.49 -16.21
C ALA A 63 38.60 0.62 -15.61
N PHE A 64 39.15 1.83 -15.52
CA PHE A 64 40.43 2.07 -14.80
C PHE A 64 40.32 1.72 -13.31
N LYS A 65 39.22 2.11 -12.67
CA LYS A 65 38.96 1.84 -11.26
C LYS A 65 38.84 0.34 -10.97
N ASP A 66 38.18 -0.42 -11.83
CA ASP A 66 38.05 -1.89 -11.70
C ASP A 66 39.40 -2.60 -11.78
N LEU A 67 40.37 -2.05 -12.52
CA LEU A 67 41.75 -2.51 -12.57
C LEU A 67 42.60 -2.04 -11.38
N ARG A 68 42.02 -1.30 -10.43
CA ARG A 68 42.73 -0.63 -9.31
C ARG A 68 43.86 0.29 -9.77
N LYS A 69 43.74 0.88 -10.96
CA LYS A 69 44.68 1.87 -11.47
C LYS A 69 44.17 3.26 -11.09
N GLU A 70 45.01 4.07 -10.48
CA GLU A 70 44.68 5.48 -10.25
C GLU A 70 44.71 6.25 -11.56
N VAL A 71 43.72 7.11 -11.77
CA VAL A 71 43.67 8.01 -12.92
C VAL A 71 44.40 9.29 -12.51
N GLY A 72 45.65 9.42 -12.95
CA GLY A 72 46.43 10.64 -12.75
C GLY A 72 46.10 11.72 -13.78
N PRO A 73 46.76 12.89 -13.71
CA PRO A 73 46.53 13.98 -14.65
C PRO A 73 46.84 13.62 -16.11
N GLN A 74 47.80 12.71 -16.33
CA GLN A 74 48.17 12.24 -17.67
C GLN A 74 47.12 11.30 -18.26
N GLU A 75 46.64 10.35 -17.47
CA GLU A 75 45.56 9.44 -17.86
C GLU A 75 44.25 10.21 -18.08
N GLU A 76 43.99 11.25 -17.29
CA GLU A 76 42.81 12.09 -17.46
C GLU A 76 42.85 12.89 -18.76
N GLN A 77 44.02 13.40 -19.16
CA GLN A 77 44.20 14.03 -20.47
C GLN A 77 44.02 13.01 -21.60
N MET A 78 44.62 11.81 -21.47
CA MET A 78 44.48 10.75 -22.47
C MET A 78 43.03 10.30 -22.66
N ILE A 79 42.25 10.19 -21.59
CA ILE A 79 40.81 9.85 -21.67
C ILE A 79 40.03 10.93 -22.43
N ARG A 80 40.37 12.21 -22.23
CA ARG A 80 39.76 13.32 -22.98
C ARG A 80 40.15 13.27 -24.45
N ASP A 81 41.42 13.07 -24.75
CA ASP A 81 41.93 12.99 -26.12
C ASP A 81 41.26 11.83 -26.89
N ILE A 82 41.10 10.66 -26.25
CA ILE A 82 40.34 9.52 -26.80
C ILE A 82 38.88 9.90 -27.06
N THR A 83 38.24 10.59 -26.10
CA THR A 83 36.83 10.96 -26.21
C THR A 83 36.60 12.00 -27.32
N ASP A 84 37.49 12.97 -27.47
CA ASP A 84 37.46 13.98 -28.54
C ASP A 84 37.68 13.34 -29.91
N HIS A 85 38.58 12.35 -30.00
CA HIS A 85 38.79 11.59 -31.24
C HIS A 85 37.53 10.82 -31.65
N ILE A 86 36.87 10.17 -30.68
CA ILE A 86 35.61 9.44 -30.91
C ILE A 86 34.50 10.40 -31.36
N GLU A 87 34.38 11.59 -30.76
CA GLU A 87 33.39 12.58 -31.20
C GLU A 87 33.63 13.02 -32.65
N ALA A 88 34.89 13.31 -33.00
CA ALA A 88 35.27 13.67 -34.36
C ALA A 88 34.95 12.54 -35.36
N GLU A 89 35.24 11.28 -34.99
CA GLU A 89 34.94 10.13 -35.84
C GLU A 89 33.43 9.92 -36.00
N ILE A 90 32.63 10.12 -34.95
CA ILE A 90 31.17 10.05 -35.06
C ILE A 90 30.65 11.13 -36.02
N GLN A 91 31.18 12.35 -35.91
CA GLN A 91 30.77 13.49 -36.73
C GLN A 91 31.11 13.30 -38.22
N ASP A 92 32.23 12.64 -38.53
CA ASP A 92 32.64 12.34 -39.91
C ASP A 92 31.88 11.14 -40.50
N ARG A 93 31.63 10.12 -39.68
CA ARG A 93 31.11 8.81 -40.13
C ARG A 93 29.58 8.75 -40.19
N TYR A 94 28.88 9.57 -39.44
CA TYR A 94 27.42 9.54 -39.35
C TYR A 94 26.77 10.89 -39.67
N ASN A 95 25.97 10.92 -40.74
CA ASN A 95 25.10 12.06 -41.08
C ASN A 95 23.76 12.08 -40.31
N GLY A 96 23.58 11.16 -39.36
CA GLY A 96 22.39 10.99 -38.53
C GLY A 96 22.76 10.50 -37.13
N PRO A 97 21.80 10.15 -36.27
CA PRO A 97 22.11 9.74 -34.91
C PRO A 97 22.88 8.42 -34.89
N ALA A 98 24.04 8.40 -34.23
CA ALA A 98 24.87 7.20 -34.11
C ALA A 98 24.26 6.24 -33.08
N LYS A 99 24.32 4.92 -33.34
CA LYS A 99 23.80 3.93 -32.40
C LYS A 99 24.76 3.70 -31.26
N ILE A 100 24.20 3.34 -30.10
CA ILE A 100 24.98 2.99 -28.90
C ILE A 100 25.96 1.82 -29.14
N GLU A 101 25.65 0.86 -30.02
CA GLU A 101 26.60 -0.21 -30.37
C GLU A 101 27.82 0.33 -31.10
N ASP A 102 27.61 1.19 -32.09
CA ASP A 102 28.68 1.76 -32.89
C ASP A 102 29.63 2.61 -32.04
N ILE A 103 29.08 3.46 -31.15
CA ILE A 103 29.88 4.26 -30.22
C ILE A 103 30.70 3.36 -29.29
N GLN A 104 30.16 2.21 -28.86
CA GLN A 104 30.93 1.28 -28.02
C GLN A 104 32.11 0.66 -28.77
N THR A 105 31.93 0.32 -30.05
CA THR A 105 33.03 -0.16 -30.90
C THR A 105 34.10 0.92 -31.10
N LEU A 106 33.69 2.18 -31.27
CA LEU A 106 34.64 3.30 -31.37
C LEU A 106 35.43 3.50 -30.08
N VAL A 107 34.78 3.40 -28.92
CA VAL A 107 35.47 3.45 -27.60
C VAL A 107 36.46 2.30 -27.46
N GLU A 108 36.08 1.09 -27.84
CA GLU A 108 36.97 -0.08 -27.82
C GLU A 108 38.18 0.11 -28.72
N HIS A 109 37.97 0.56 -29.95
CA HIS A 109 39.07 0.85 -30.89
C HIS A 109 39.99 1.96 -30.36
N GLY A 110 39.45 3.07 -29.86
CA GLY A 110 40.25 4.16 -29.31
C GLY A 110 41.11 3.72 -28.11
N LEU A 111 40.61 2.82 -27.26
CA LEU A 111 41.40 2.24 -26.17
C LEU A 111 42.51 1.31 -26.70
N ILE A 112 42.23 0.51 -27.74
CA ILE A 112 43.20 -0.42 -28.35
C ILE A 112 44.33 0.35 -29.07
N GLU A 113 43.99 1.39 -29.83
CA GLU A 113 44.95 2.22 -30.58
C GLU A 113 45.93 2.94 -29.65
N ASN A 114 45.47 3.33 -28.45
CA ASN A 114 46.31 3.90 -27.40
C ASN A 114 47.04 2.83 -26.56
N HIS A 115 47.05 1.58 -27.02
CA HIS A 115 47.70 0.45 -26.35
C HIS A 115 47.17 0.14 -24.94
N LEU A 116 45.94 0.55 -24.61
CA LEU A 116 45.27 0.31 -23.33
C LEU A 116 44.48 -1.01 -23.34
N TYR A 117 45.12 -2.12 -23.74
CA TYR A 117 44.46 -3.40 -23.96
C TYR A 117 43.72 -3.95 -22.72
N GLU A 118 44.30 -3.78 -21.53
CA GLU A 118 43.67 -4.24 -20.28
C GLU A 118 42.41 -3.42 -19.95
N VAL A 119 42.44 -2.12 -20.21
CA VAL A 119 41.30 -1.22 -19.98
C VAL A 119 40.20 -1.52 -20.99
N ALA A 120 40.54 -1.72 -22.27
CA ALA A 120 39.60 -2.13 -23.31
C ALA A 120 38.89 -3.44 -22.92
N ARG A 121 39.64 -4.47 -22.50
CA ARG A 121 39.03 -5.73 -22.02
C ARG A 121 38.08 -5.52 -20.84
N CYS A 122 38.46 -4.70 -19.87
CA CYS A 122 37.63 -4.41 -18.70
C CYS A 122 36.36 -3.67 -19.09
N TYR A 123 36.47 -2.65 -19.95
CA TYR A 123 35.35 -1.91 -20.51
C TYR A 123 34.38 -2.82 -21.28
N THR A 124 34.88 -3.62 -22.22
CA THR A 124 34.06 -4.55 -23.02
C THR A 124 33.37 -5.58 -22.13
N SER A 125 34.08 -6.12 -21.13
CA SER A 125 33.50 -7.10 -20.18
C SER A 125 32.39 -6.47 -19.32
N TYR A 126 32.61 -5.27 -18.81
CA TYR A 126 31.61 -4.52 -18.04
C TYR A 126 30.35 -4.24 -18.86
N ARG A 127 30.52 -3.79 -20.11
CA ARG A 127 29.40 -3.50 -21.03
C ARG A 127 28.63 -4.76 -21.42
N LEU A 128 29.33 -5.83 -21.77
CA LEU A 128 28.73 -7.11 -22.11
C LEU A 128 27.93 -7.68 -20.94
N ASN A 129 28.49 -7.68 -19.72
CA ASN A 129 27.78 -8.12 -18.53
C ASN A 129 26.52 -7.28 -18.28
N ARG A 130 26.61 -5.96 -18.42
CA ARG A 130 25.47 -5.06 -18.22
C ARG A 130 24.39 -5.18 -19.30
N ASP A 131 24.75 -5.67 -20.48
CA ASP A 131 23.80 -5.98 -21.56
C ASP A 131 23.13 -7.35 -21.32
N ILE A 132 23.90 -8.34 -20.87
CA ILE A 132 23.38 -9.64 -20.43
C ILE A 132 22.41 -9.46 -19.26
N ASP A 133 22.76 -8.66 -18.25
CA ASP A 133 21.92 -8.42 -17.07
C ASP A 133 20.58 -7.78 -17.44
N ARG A 134 20.58 -6.85 -18.40
CA ARG A 134 19.36 -6.24 -18.92
C ARG A 134 18.51 -7.24 -19.70
N ALA A 135 19.11 -8.06 -20.56
CA ALA A 135 18.39 -9.10 -21.29
C ALA A 135 17.74 -10.12 -20.33
N LYS A 136 18.48 -10.53 -19.30
CA LYS A 136 18.03 -11.43 -18.24
C LYS A 136 16.88 -10.84 -17.40
N ALA A 137 16.87 -9.53 -17.16
CA ALA A 137 15.81 -8.88 -16.38
C ALA A 137 14.43 -8.92 -17.07
N THR A 138 14.41 -9.06 -18.40
CA THR A 138 13.18 -9.15 -19.20
C THR A 138 12.84 -10.58 -19.64
N ASP A 139 13.69 -11.58 -19.35
CA ASP A 139 13.47 -12.97 -19.75
C ASP A 139 12.70 -13.74 -18.69
N ILE A 140 11.50 -14.20 -19.07
CA ILE A 140 10.61 -14.98 -18.22
C ILE A 140 11.26 -16.32 -17.83
N ASN A 141 11.97 -17.00 -18.74
CA ASN A 141 12.57 -18.30 -18.45
C ASN A 141 13.70 -18.19 -17.43
N GLU A 142 14.51 -17.13 -17.53
CA GLU A 142 15.54 -16.82 -16.54
C GLU A 142 14.91 -16.51 -15.17
N ALA A 143 13.83 -15.71 -15.13
CA ALA A 143 13.12 -15.37 -13.89
C ALA A 143 12.57 -16.63 -13.19
N VAL A 144 11.97 -17.55 -13.95
CA VAL A 144 11.48 -18.84 -13.44
C VAL A 144 12.64 -19.72 -12.96
N ASN A 145 13.73 -19.83 -13.74
CA ASN A 145 14.90 -20.65 -13.39
C ASN A 145 15.56 -20.17 -12.09
N ARG A 146 15.70 -18.85 -11.88
CA ARG A 146 16.26 -18.30 -10.63
C ARG A 146 15.42 -18.69 -9.41
N LEU A 147 14.11 -18.69 -9.55
CA LEU A 147 13.23 -19.10 -8.46
C LEU A 147 13.27 -20.60 -8.19
N VAL A 148 13.27 -21.44 -9.25
CA VAL A 148 13.42 -22.90 -9.12
C VAL A 148 14.73 -23.25 -8.41
N ASN A 149 15.80 -22.52 -8.73
CA ASN A 149 17.11 -22.67 -8.11
C ASN A 149 17.23 -21.99 -6.73
N ARG A 150 16.16 -21.38 -6.21
CA ARG A 150 16.09 -20.71 -4.90
C ARG A 150 17.16 -19.63 -4.72
N ASP A 151 17.32 -18.76 -5.72
CA ASP A 151 18.19 -17.59 -5.61
C ASP A 151 17.86 -16.76 -4.34
N GLU A 152 18.84 -16.59 -3.44
CA GLU A 152 18.63 -15.93 -2.15
C GLU A 152 18.13 -14.50 -2.29
N SER A 153 18.49 -13.81 -3.38
CA SER A 153 18.08 -12.42 -3.64
C SER A 153 16.57 -12.27 -3.87
N LEU A 154 15.93 -13.29 -4.47
CA LEU A 154 14.49 -13.33 -4.70
C LEU A 154 13.75 -13.93 -3.50
N VAL A 155 14.34 -14.97 -2.90
CA VAL A 155 13.75 -15.68 -1.76
C VAL A 155 13.67 -14.78 -0.51
N ARG A 156 14.61 -13.83 -0.36
CA ARG A 156 14.68 -12.91 0.79
C ARG A 156 14.30 -11.46 0.47
N GLU A 157 13.70 -11.18 -0.69
CA GLU A 157 13.30 -9.81 -1.07
C GLU A 157 12.32 -9.18 -0.06
N ASN A 158 11.46 -10.00 0.57
CA ASN A 158 10.47 -9.53 1.52
C ASN A 158 10.60 -10.23 2.88
N ALA A 159 11.05 -9.48 3.90
CA ALA A 159 11.26 -9.98 5.26
C ALA A 159 10.00 -10.53 5.93
N ASN A 160 8.81 -10.13 5.45
CA ASN A 160 7.52 -10.59 6.00
C ASN A 160 6.98 -11.85 5.29
N LYS A 161 7.74 -12.45 4.36
CA LYS A 161 7.29 -13.57 3.53
C LYS A 161 8.14 -14.81 3.83
N ASP A 162 7.57 -15.78 4.55
CA ASP A 162 8.25 -17.05 4.81
C ASP A 162 8.29 -17.89 3.53
N SER A 163 9.47 -18.00 2.93
CA SER A 163 9.73 -18.73 1.69
C SER A 163 9.52 -20.24 1.78
N ASN A 164 9.39 -20.80 3.00
CA ASN A 164 9.09 -22.21 3.19
C ASN A 164 7.58 -22.51 3.10
N VAL A 165 6.73 -21.49 3.10
CA VAL A 165 5.28 -21.65 2.95
C VAL A 165 4.91 -21.81 1.47
N TYR A 166 4.12 -22.83 1.14
CA TYR A 166 3.73 -23.10 -0.25
C TYR A 166 2.99 -21.94 -0.94
N ALA A 167 2.14 -21.22 -0.20
CA ALA A 167 1.46 -20.03 -0.72
C ALA A 167 2.47 -18.95 -1.13
N THR A 168 3.49 -18.70 -0.30
CA THR A 168 4.59 -17.78 -0.60
C THR A 168 5.35 -18.20 -1.86
N GLN A 169 5.66 -19.49 -2.01
CA GLN A 169 6.40 -20.00 -3.17
C GLN A 169 5.61 -19.79 -4.47
N ARG A 170 4.31 -20.06 -4.45
CA ARG A 170 3.41 -19.80 -5.58
C ARG A 170 3.36 -18.32 -5.94
N ASP A 171 3.30 -17.46 -4.92
CA ASP A 171 3.27 -16.01 -5.11
C ASP A 171 4.60 -15.46 -5.66
N LEU A 172 5.75 -15.95 -5.18
CA LEU A 172 7.05 -15.58 -5.72
C LEU A 172 7.20 -16.01 -7.19
N LEU A 173 6.63 -17.17 -7.58
CA LEU A 173 6.64 -17.63 -8.97
C LEU A 173 5.78 -16.73 -9.86
N ALA A 174 4.57 -16.43 -9.42
CA ALA A 174 3.70 -15.49 -10.12
C ALA A 174 4.38 -14.11 -10.24
N GLY A 175 4.94 -13.60 -9.14
CA GLY A 175 5.61 -12.30 -9.09
C GLY A 175 6.83 -12.20 -10.00
N ALA A 176 7.65 -13.24 -10.09
CA ALA A 176 8.80 -13.27 -10.99
C ALA A 176 8.36 -13.20 -12.47
N VAL A 177 7.32 -13.94 -12.83
CA VAL A 177 6.74 -13.92 -14.19
C VAL A 177 6.09 -12.57 -14.50
N SER A 178 5.32 -12.03 -13.55
CA SER A 178 4.68 -10.72 -13.66
C SER A 178 5.70 -9.61 -13.84
N LYS A 179 6.78 -9.60 -13.04
CA LYS A 179 7.83 -8.56 -13.07
C LYS A 179 8.60 -8.56 -14.39
N ALA A 180 8.96 -9.73 -14.90
CA ALA A 180 9.57 -9.84 -16.23
C ALA A 180 8.63 -9.33 -17.32
N SER A 181 7.35 -9.72 -17.27
CA SER A 181 6.33 -9.29 -18.23
C SER A 181 6.04 -7.79 -18.15
N ALA A 182 6.01 -7.23 -16.92
CA ALA A 182 5.77 -5.82 -16.66
C ALA A 182 6.78 -4.93 -17.39
N PHE A 183 8.07 -5.28 -17.31
CA PHE A 183 9.12 -4.49 -17.97
C PHE A 183 9.12 -4.59 -19.49
N SER A 184 8.51 -5.64 -20.05
CA SER A 184 8.24 -5.76 -21.48
C SER A 184 6.97 -5.01 -21.92
N MET A 185 5.99 -4.85 -21.03
CA MET A 185 4.73 -4.12 -21.30
C MET A 185 4.86 -2.60 -21.13
N LEU A 186 5.71 -2.16 -20.20
CA LEU A 186 5.91 -0.74 -19.92
C LEU A 186 6.62 -0.04 -21.08
N PRO A 187 6.35 1.27 -21.31
CA PRO A 187 7.13 2.06 -22.26
C PRO A 187 8.63 1.99 -21.93
N HIS A 188 9.48 1.79 -22.94
CA HIS A 188 10.92 1.58 -22.74
C HIS A 188 11.58 2.68 -21.89
N ALA A 189 11.15 3.94 -22.05
CA ALA A 189 11.67 5.05 -21.25
C ALA A 189 11.41 4.86 -19.73
N VAL A 190 10.26 4.32 -19.35
CA VAL A 190 9.86 4.05 -17.96
C VAL A 190 10.61 2.85 -17.41
N SER A 191 10.62 1.74 -18.15
CA SER A 191 11.34 0.51 -17.78
C SER A 191 12.83 0.78 -17.56
N ASN A 192 13.46 1.53 -18.49
CA ASN A 192 14.86 1.92 -18.38
C ASN A 192 15.14 2.83 -17.17
N ALA A 193 14.25 3.78 -16.87
CA ALA A 193 14.38 4.66 -15.71
C ALA A 193 14.28 3.86 -14.40
N HIS A 194 13.39 2.86 -14.33
CA HIS A 194 13.30 1.96 -13.18
C HIS A 194 14.57 1.13 -13.00
N MET A 195 15.07 0.50 -14.07
CA MET A 195 16.29 -0.32 -14.02
C MET A 195 17.54 0.47 -13.62
N LYS A 196 17.59 1.78 -13.91
CA LYS A 196 18.67 2.66 -13.48
C LYS A 196 18.54 3.13 -12.04
N GLY A 197 17.36 3.00 -11.44
CA GLY A 197 17.02 3.59 -10.15
C GLY A 197 16.66 5.09 -10.23
N ASP A 198 16.44 5.64 -11.44
CA ASP A 198 16.00 7.02 -11.61
C ASP A 198 14.55 7.20 -11.09
N ILE A 199 13.73 6.15 -11.23
CA ILE A 199 12.38 6.04 -10.67
C ILE A 199 12.19 4.66 -10.03
N HIS A 200 11.12 4.50 -9.25
CA HIS A 200 10.69 3.20 -8.76
C HIS A 200 9.23 2.94 -9.13
N PHE A 201 9.00 1.98 -10.03
CA PHE A 201 7.65 1.49 -10.33
C PHE A 201 7.30 0.44 -9.28
N HIS A 202 6.41 0.82 -8.36
CA HIS A 202 5.98 -0.05 -7.26
C HIS A 202 5.17 -1.24 -7.78
N ASP A 203 5.26 -2.36 -7.06
CA ASP A 203 4.41 -3.55 -7.24
C ASP A 203 4.42 -4.10 -8.69
N ALA A 204 5.59 -4.03 -9.34
CA ALA A 204 5.82 -4.56 -10.70
C ALA A 204 5.59 -6.08 -10.81
N ASP A 205 5.64 -6.78 -9.68
CA ASP A 205 5.30 -8.19 -9.50
C ASP A 205 3.78 -8.47 -9.55
N TYR A 206 2.94 -7.43 -9.60
CA TYR A 206 1.49 -7.53 -9.79
C TYR A 206 1.02 -6.75 -11.03
N SER A 207 1.39 -5.48 -11.14
CA SER A 207 0.95 -4.56 -12.20
C SER A 207 2.10 -4.24 -13.16
N PRO A 208 1.87 -4.01 -14.47
CA PRO A 208 0.59 -4.03 -15.19
C PRO A 208 0.20 -5.41 -15.74
N PHE A 209 0.94 -6.49 -15.38
CA PHE A 209 0.65 -7.83 -15.88
C PHE A 209 -0.78 -8.28 -15.50
N THR A 210 -1.20 -7.96 -14.27
CA THR A 210 -2.60 -8.06 -13.85
C THR A 210 -3.19 -6.65 -13.66
N CYS A 211 -4.51 -6.53 -13.83
CA CYS A 211 -5.24 -5.27 -13.61
C CYS A 211 -5.60 -5.02 -12.14
N MET A 212 -4.82 -5.58 -11.20
CA MET A 212 -5.03 -5.35 -9.77
C MET A 212 -4.79 -3.86 -9.43
N SER A 213 -5.59 -3.35 -8.50
CA SER A 213 -5.36 -2.02 -7.92
C SER A 213 -4.42 -2.08 -6.72
N ASN A 214 -3.96 -0.92 -6.28
CA ASN A 214 -3.18 -0.78 -5.05
C ASN A 214 -4.06 -0.90 -3.81
N CYS A 215 -4.44 0.24 -3.22
CA CYS A 215 -5.11 0.30 -1.95
C CYS A 215 -6.55 0.83 -2.09
N SER A 216 -7.36 0.58 -1.06
CA SER A 216 -8.77 0.95 -1.08
C SER A 216 -9.31 1.34 0.31
N LEU A 217 -10.40 2.09 0.28
CA LEU A 217 -11.32 2.31 1.41
C LEU A 217 -12.64 1.62 1.06
N PRO A 218 -12.76 0.29 1.28
CA PRO A 218 -14.00 -0.42 0.99
C PRO A 218 -15.16 0.16 1.81
N ASP A 219 -16.34 0.27 1.19
CA ASP A 219 -17.54 0.72 1.89
C ASP A 219 -18.16 -0.42 2.70
N PHE A 220 -17.48 -0.79 3.78
CA PHE A 220 -17.95 -1.83 4.70
C PHE A 220 -19.34 -1.49 5.28
N GLY A 221 -19.64 -0.21 5.49
CA GLY A 221 -20.95 0.23 6.01
C GLY A 221 -22.08 -0.14 5.07
N ASP A 222 -21.96 0.20 3.78
CA ASP A 222 -22.95 -0.13 2.76
C ASP A 222 -23.10 -1.65 2.57
N MET A 223 -21.97 -2.36 2.49
CA MET A 223 -21.96 -3.82 2.34
C MET A 223 -22.68 -4.51 3.50
N LEU A 224 -22.39 -4.15 4.75
CA LEU A 224 -23.04 -4.77 5.91
C LEU A 224 -24.51 -4.35 6.02
N ALA A 225 -24.89 -3.15 5.58
CA ALA A 225 -26.28 -2.69 5.67
C ALA A 225 -27.19 -3.35 4.63
N LYS A 226 -26.71 -3.51 3.40
CA LYS A 226 -27.50 -4.03 2.26
C LYS A 226 -27.30 -5.52 1.99
N GLY A 227 -26.28 -6.12 2.60
CA GLY A 227 -25.82 -7.45 2.22
C GLY A 227 -24.91 -7.42 0.99
N PHE A 228 -24.20 -8.52 0.76
CA PHE A 228 -23.20 -8.63 -0.31
C PHE A 228 -22.98 -10.08 -0.71
N ALA A 229 -22.48 -10.30 -1.93
CA ALA A 229 -22.00 -11.61 -2.35
C ALA A 229 -20.55 -11.79 -1.90
N LEU A 230 -20.26 -12.88 -1.21
CA LEU A 230 -18.91 -13.28 -0.85
C LEU A 230 -18.63 -14.69 -1.37
N GLY A 231 -17.71 -14.79 -2.33
CA GLY A 231 -17.55 -16.00 -3.14
C GLY A 231 -18.88 -16.39 -3.80
N ASN A 232 -19.45 -17.52 -3.36
CA ASN A 232 -20.73 -18.04 -3.87
C ASN A 232 -21.92 -17.83 -2.92
N ALA A 233 -21.71 -17.20 -1.76
CA ALA A 233 -22.73 -17.02 -0.75
C ALA A 233 -23.24 -15.58 -0.74
N MET A 234 -24.56 -15.41 -0.70
CA MET A 234 -25.18 -14.12 -0.41
C MET A 234 -25.26 -13.95 1.11
N MET A 235 -24.64 -12.87 1.61
CA MET A 235 -24.64 -12.49 3.01
C MET A 235 -25.71 -11.44 3.26
N ASP A 236 -26.60 -11.69 4.22
CA ASP A 236 -27.56 -10.71 4.72
C ASP A 236 -26.91 -9.78 5.75
N SER A 237 -27.59 -8.66 6.03
CA SER A 237 -27.17 -7.69 7.03
C SER A 237 -27.06 -8.34 8.43
N PRO A 238 -25.90 -8.18 9.12
CA PRO A 238 -25.69 -8.76 10.43
C PRO A 238 -26.76 -8.34 11.44
N LYS A 239 -27.10 -9.27 12.35
CA LYS A 239 -28.02 -9.00 13.45
C LYS A 239 -27.32 -8.89 14.81
N SER A 240 -25.99 -8.94 14.85
CA SER A 240 -25.16 -8.79 16.05
C SER A 240 -23.81 -8.19 15.68
N ILE A 241 -23.12 -7.56 16.65
CA ILE A 241 -21.78 -7.02 16.41
C ILE A 241 -20.76 -8.13 16.16
N GLY A 242 -20.91 -9.29 16.79
CA GLY A 242 -20.04 -10.44 16.55
C GLY A 242 -20.12 -10.97 15.12
N THR A 243 -21.33 -11.06 14.55
CA THR A 243 -21.53 -11.44 13.14
C THR A 243 -21.00 -10.36 12.21
N ALA A 244 -21.21 -9.09 12.53
CA ALA A 244 -20.67 -7.97 11.75
C ALA A 244 -19.13 -8.00 11.70
N ALA A 245 -18.47 -8.16 12.85
CA ALA A 245 -17.01 -8.29 12.93
C ALA A 245 -16.48 -9.47 12.10
N THR A 246 -17.19 -10.61 12.12
CA THR A 246 -16.82 -11.79 11.32
C THR A 246 -16.99 -11.53 9.82
N GLN A 247 -18.05 -10.85 9.39
CA GLN A 247 -18.22 -10.48 7.98
C GLN A 247 -17.16 -9.47 7.52
N VAL A 248 -16.78 -8.51 8.37
CA VAL A 248 -15.69 -7.54 8.08
C VAL A 248 -14.37 -8.26 7.82
N THR A 249 -13.97 -9.22 8.66
CA THR A 249 -12.71 -9.96 8.44
C THR A 249 -12.73 -10.84 7.20
N GLN A 250 -13.90 -11.38 6.83
CA GLN A 250 -14.08 -12.13 5.59
C GLN A 250 -13.93 -11.22 4.36
N ILE A 251 -14.57 -10.05 4.37
CA ILE A 251 -14.40 -9.04 3.32
C ILE A 251 -12.93 -8.62 3.20
N ILE A 252 -12.26 -8.35 4.34
CA ILE A 252 -10.83 -8.00 4.38
C ILE A 252 -10.01 -9.07 3.65
N LYS A 253 -10.25 -10.35 3.94
CA LYS A 253 -9.51 -11.44 3.33
C LYS A 253 -9.69 -11.47 1.81
N ASP A 254 -10.92 -11.32 1.33
CA ASP A 254 -11.23 -11.40 -0.10
C ASP A 254 -10.66 -10.21 -0.87
N ILE A 255 -10.77 -8.99 -0.32
CA ILE A 255 -10.20 -7.78 -0.94
C ILE A 255 -8.68 -7.88 -1.03
N ALA A 256 -8.01 -8.34 0.03
CA ALA A 256 -6.56 -8.52 0.03
C ALA A 256 -6.08 -9.62 -0.95
N GLY A 257 -6.98 -10.50 -1.42
CA GLY A 257 -6.69 -11.44 -2.51
C GLY A 257 -6.84 -10.85 -3.92
N ALA A 258 -7.47 -9.67 -4.04
CA ALA A 258 -7.81 -9.02 -5.32
C ALA A 258 -7.06 -7.70 -5.57
N GLN A 259 -6.26 -7.24 -4.61
CA GLN A 259 -5.44 -6.04 -4.70
C GLN A 259 -4.05 -6.31 -4.07
N TYR A 260 -3.01 -5.58 -4.49
CA TYR A 260 -1.65 -5.76 -3.94
C TYR A 260 -1.34 -4.79 -2.78
N GLY A 261 -2.20 -3.80 -2.55
CA GLY A 261 -2.03 -2.80 -1.50
C GLY A 261 -2.83 -3.07 -0.23
N GLY A 262 -2.68 -2.14 0.72
CA GLY A 262 -3.44 -2.15 1.97
C GLY A 262 -4.91 -1.77 1.80
N GLN A 263 -5.72 -2.15 2.77
CA GLN A 263 -7.12 -1.71 2.87
C GLN A 263 -7.40 -1.09 4.23
N THR A 264 -8.43 -0.26 4.30
CA THR A 264 -8.78 0.43 5.55
C THR A 264 -10.26 0.29 5.88
N VAL A 265 -10.54 -0.25 7.06
CA VAL A 265 -11.86 -0.18 7.71
C VAL A 265 -11.95 1.19 8.38
N ASN A 266 -12.61 2.15 7.74
CA ASN A 266 -12.71 3.51 8.27
C ASN A 266 -13.93 3.67 9.19
N ARG A 267 -13.80 4.52 10.22
CA ARG A 267 -14.85 4.82 11.20
C ARG A 267 -15.52 3.56 11.77
N ALA A 268 -14.70 2.59 12.18
CA ALA A 268 -15.17 1.28 12.64
C ALA A 268 -16.12 1.39 13.86
N ASP A 269 -15.89 2.39 14.72
CA ASP A 269 -16.73 2.74 15.86
C ASP A 269 -18.16 3.13 15.47
N GLU A 270 -18.31 3.93 14.43
CA GLU A 270 -19.63 4.41 13.98
C GLU A 270 -20.29 3.44 12.98
N MET A 271 -19.46 2.74 12.18
CA MET A 271 -19.91 1.71 11.25
C MET A 271 -20.48 0.48 11.98
N LEU A 272 -19.89 0.08 13.10
CA LEU A 272 -20.35 -1.10 13.86
C LEU A 272 -21.43 -0.79 14.90
N GLU A 273 -21.65 0.49 15.22
CA GLU A 273 -22.65 0.94 16.19
C GLU A 273 -24.06 0.36 15.94
N PRO A 274 -24.61 0.33 14.71
CA PRO A 274 -25.93 -0.25 14.47
C PRO A 274 -26.06 -1.70 14.92
N TYR A 275 -24.99 -2.49 14.78
CA TYR A 275 -24.98 -3.90 15.16
C TYR A 275 -24.77 -4.08 16.68
N ALA A 276 -24.08 -3.15 17.33
CA ALA A 276 -24.02 -3.08 18.79
C ALA A 276 -25.39 -2.78 19.40
N LYS A 277 -26.18 -1.90 18.76
CA LYS A 277 -27.57 -1.62 19.15
C LYS A 277 -28.46 -2.86 19.05
N CYS A 278 -28.32 -3.64 17.97
CA CYS A 278 -29.06 -4.90 17.86
C CYS A 278 -28.77 -5.88 19.02
N ASP A 279 -27.53 -5.94 19.50
CA ASP A 279 -27.22 -6.78 20.67
C ASP A 279 -27.73 -6.17 21.97
N TYR A 280 -27.71 -4.84 22.11
CA TYR A 280 -28.36 -4.16 23.22
C TYR A 280 -29.85 -4.44 23.30
N ASP A 281 -30.58 -4.34 22.20
CA ASP A 281 -32.02 -4.61 22.17
C ASP A 281 -32.34 -6.06 22.60
N LYS A 282 -31.53 -7.02 22.16
CA LYS A 282 -31.65 -8.42 22.61
C LYS A 282 -31.33 -8.58 24.09
N ASN A 283 -30.27 -7.93 24.56
CA ASN A 283 -29.86 -8.01 25.95
C ASN A 283 -30.86 -7.31 26.88
N LEU A 284 -31.52 -6.25 26.41
CA LEU A 284 -32.62 -5.59 27.13
C LEU A 284 -33.85 -6.50 27.20
N ALA A 285 -34.23 -7.14 26.10
CA ALA A 285 -35.30 -8.14 26.12
C ALA A 285 -34.97 -9.31 27.08
N MET A 286 -33.70 -9.74 27.13
CA MET A 286 -33.23 -10.73 28.09
C MET A 286 -33.28 -10.20 29.53
N ALA A 287 -32.95 -8.93 29.75
CA ALA A 287 -33.04 -8.28 31.06
C ALA A 287 -34.47 -8.31 31.60
N HIS A 288 -35.48 -8.00 30.77
CA HIS A 288 -36.89 -8.10 31.16
C HIS A 288 -37.29 -9.53 31.54
N ALA A 289 -36.72 -10.55 30.89
CA ALA A 289 -36.99 -11.94 31.22
C ALA A 289 -36.30 -12.42 32.50
N MET A 290 -35.05 -11.96 32.74
CA MET A 290 -34.25 -12.34 33.91
C MET A 290 -34.61 -11.55 35.17
N ILE A 291 -35.08 -10.32 35.00
CA ILE A 291 -35.50 -9.41 36.07
C ILE A 291 -36.97 -9.05 35.79
N PRO A 292 -37.95 -9.94 36.09
CA PRO A 292 -39.38 -9.62 35.93
C PRO A 292 -39.83 -8.46 36.82
N ASP A 293 -40.99 -7.86 36.52
CA ASP A 293 -41.54 -6.72 37.29
C ASP A 293 -41.79 -7.04 38.77
N SER A 294 -41.92 -8.32 39.11
CA SER A 294 -42.07 -8.80 40.48
C SER A 294 -40.75 -8.85 41.28
N THR A 295 -39.61 -8.58 40.65
CA THR A 295 -38.28 -8.68 41.30
C THR A 295 -38.10 -7.53 42.28
N PRO A 296 -37.77 -7.80 43.55
CA PRO A 296 -37.41 -6.75 44.50
C PRO A 296 -36.17 -5.97 44.01
N ILE A 297 -36.21 -4.64 44.12
CA ILE A 297 -35.16 -3.74 43.61
C ILE A 297 -33.78 -4.11 44.15
N GLU A 298 -33.66 -4.39 45.44
CA GLU A 298 -32.37 -4.75 46.06
C GLU A 298 -31.79 -6.04 45.50
N VAL A 299 -32.63 -7.04 45.20
CA VAL A 299 -32.18 -8.29 44.55
C VAL A 299 -31.68 -8.00 43.13
N ALA A 300 -32.36 -7.11 42.41
CA ALA A 300 -31.94 -6.70 41.08
C ALA A 300 -30.61 -5.92 41.11
N LYS A 301 -30.39 -5.06 42.11
CA LYS A 301 -29.11 -4.36 42.34
C LYS A 301 -27.97 -5.33 42.66
N ASP A 302 -28.18 -6.26 43.59
CA ASP A 302 -27.19 -7.29 43.95
C ASP A 302 -26.75 -8.11 42.73
N MET A 303 -27.70 -8.41 41.83
CA MET A 303 -27.42 -9.10 40.58
C MET A 303 -26.51 -8.28 39.64
N ILE A 304 -26.76 -6.97 39.49
CA ILE A 304 -25.90 -6.08 38.71
C ILE A 304 -24.53 -5.94 39.32
N ASP A 305 -24.44 -5.75 40.64
CA ASP A 305 -23.17 -5.63 41.35
C ASP A 305 -22.32 -6.90 41.18
N GLY A 306 -22.95 -8.07 41.25
CA GLY A 306 -22.31 -9.35 40.96
C GLY A 306 -21.79 -9.45 39.52
N LEU A 307 -22.55 -8.99 38.53
CA LEU A 307 -22.11 -8.95 37.13
C LEU A 307 -20.95 -7.97 36.93
N LYS A 308 -21.04 -6.79 37.52
CA LYS A 308 -20.00 -5.76 37.43
C LYS A 308 -18.70 -6.22 38.08
N ALA A 309 -18.77 -6.94 39.21
CA ALA A 309 -17.61 -7.54 39.86
C ALA A 309 -16.87 -8.58 38.98
N GLN A 310 -17.58 -9.25 38.06
CA GLN A 310 -16.98 -10.20 37.12
C GLN A 310 -16.48 -9.54 35.83
N GLU A 311 -16.78 -8.26 35.60
CA GLU A 311 -16.43 -7.54 34.37
C GLU A 311 -14.93 -7.62 34.01
N PRO A 312 -13.96 -7.42 34.93
CA PRO A 312 -12.54 -7.49 34.57
C PRO A 312 -12.13 -8.85 34.02
N LYS A 313 -12.68 -9.93 34.59
CA LYS A 313 -12.44 -11.30 34.11
C LYS A 313 -13.06 -11.51 32.74
N ASN A 314 -14.28 -11.01 32.53
CA ASN A 314 -15.01 -11.15 31.28
C ASN A 314 -14.40 -10.33 30.14
N LEU A 315 -13.83 -9.16 30.43
CA LEU A 315 -13.12 -8.33 29.47
C LEU A 315 -11.63 -8.65 29.40
N HIS A 316 -11.20 -9.76 30.01
CA HIS A 316 -9.83 -10.25 30.00
C HIS A 316 -8.79 -9.19 30.42
N CYS A 317 -9.20 -8.30 31.33
CA CYS A 317 -8.38 -7.24 31.91
C CYS A 317 -8.24 -7.44 33.43
N SER A 318 -7.98 -8.69 33.86
CA SER A 318 -7.87 -9.09 35.28
C SER A 318 -6.90 -8.25 36.12
N ASP A 319 -5.93 -7.63 35.45
CA ASP A 319 -4.86 -6.85 36.06
C ASP A 319 -5.23 -5.35 36.17
N ARG A 320 -6.48 -4.98 35.89
CA ARG A 320 -6.99 -3.60 35.87
C ARG A 320 -8.23 -3.46 36.74
N ASP A 321 -8.46 -2.24 37.22
CA ASP A 321 -9.71 -1.89 37.87
C ASP A 321 -10.90 -2.07 36.91
N PRO A 322 -12.10 -2.42 37.42
CA PRO A 322 -13.31 -2.43 36.62
C PRO A 322 -13.55 -1.09 35.94
N LEU A 323 -14.18 -1.11 34.77
CA LEU A 323 -14.58 0.13 34.13
C LEU A 323 -15.60 0.86 35.02
N PRO A 324 -15.74 2.19 34.89
CA PRO A 324 -16.76 2.94 35.62
C PRO A 324 -18.15 2.31 35.50
N ALA A 325 -18.98 2.50 36.53
CA ALA A 325 -20.34 2.01 36.54
C ALA A 325 -21.14 2.63 35.37
N ASP A 326 -21.97 1.81 34.73
CA ASP A 326 -22.89 2.29 33.72
C ASP A 326 -24.03 3.08 34.37
N THR A 327 -24.42 4.18 33.73
CA THR A 327 -25.68 4.86 34.00
C THR A 327 -26.76 4.34 33.05
N PRO A 328 -28.05 4.43 33.38
CA PRO A 328 -29.12 4.21 32.40
C PRO A 328 -29.02 5.21 31.24
N PHE A 329 -29.63 4.88 30.10
CA PHE A 329 -29.83 5.84 29.01
C PHE A 329 -30.95 6.84 29.34
N ASP A 330 -32.02 6.39 30.01
CA ASP A 330 -33.12 7.25 30.46
C ASP A 330 -33.31 7.18 31.99
N GLU A 331 -32.92 8.27 32.66
CA GLU A 331 -33.03 8.43 34.11
C GLU A 331 -34.48 8.62 34.59
N ASN A 332 -35.44 8.81 33.68
CA ASN A 332 -36.86 8.97 34.03
C ASN A 332 -37.61 7.64 34.12
N LEU A 333 -36.97 6.53 33.75
CA LEU A 333 -37.56 5.19 33.83
C LEU A 333 -37.74 4.75 35.28
N SER A 334 -38.56 3.71 35.48
CA SER A 334 -38.67 3.07 36.79
C SER A 334 -37.30 2.55 37.25
N GLU A 335 -37.05 2.53 38.56
CA GLU A 335 -35.75 2.08 39.09
C GLU A 335 -35.41 0.65 38.59
N LEU A 336 -36.41 -0.21 38.43
CA LEU A 336 -36.22 -1.55 37.89
C LEU A 336 -35.85 -1.54 36.39
N ASP A 337 -36.44 -0.66 35.60
CA ASP A 337 -36.08 -0.51 34.19
C ASP A 337 -34.69 0.10 34.00
N GLN A 338 -34.29 1.06 34.85
CA GLN A 338 -32.91 1.56 34.86
C GLN A 338 -31.92 0.43 35.14
N ILE A 339 -32.23 -0.45 36.09
CA ILE A 339 -31.41 -1.65 36.39
C ILE A 339 -31.33 -2.58 35.18
N ARG A 340 -32.44 -2.78 34.44
CA ARG A 340 -32.46 -3.59 33.20
C ARG A 340 -31.61 -2.96 32.09
N GLU A 341 -31.62 -1.64 31.95
CA GLU A 341 -30.73 -0.96 31.00
C GLU A 341 -29.26 -1.15 31.36
N ILE A 342 -28.92 -1.08 32.65
CA ILE A 342 -27.54 -1.33 33.13
C ILE A 342 -27.14 -2.78 32.85
N TYR A 343 -28.01 -3.76 33.11
CA TYR A 343 -27.79 -5.16 32.72
C TYR A 343 -27.46 -5.26 31.23
N ALA A 344 -28.30 -4.65 30.39
CA ALA A 344 -28.15 -4.70 28.93
C ALA A 344 -26.84 -4.06 28.48
N LYS A 345 -26.42 -2.95 29.11
CA LYS A 345 -25.11 -2.31 28.85
C LYS A 345 -23.94 -3.21 29.19
N ILE A 346 -23.94 -3.85 30.37
CA ILE A 346 -22.86 -4.76 30.79
C ILE A 346 -22.72 -5.94 29.80
N MET A 347 -23.84 -6.57 29.44
CA MET A 347 -23.84 -7.70 28.51
C MET A 347 -23.44 -7.28 27.09
N THR A 348 -23.87 -6.10 26.65
CA THR A 348 -23.53 -5.56 25.32
C THR A 348 -22.06 -5.19 25.25
N ARG A 349 -21.49 -4.59 26.29
CA ARG A 349 -20.05 -4.30 26.37
C ARG A 349 -19.22 -5.58 26.19
N LYS A 350 -19.61 -6.66 26.86
CA LYS A 350 -18.94 -7.96 26.69
C LYS A 350 -19.05 -8.47 25.25
N ALA A 351 -20.23 -8.37 24.62
CA ALA A 351 -20.41 -8.74 23.22
C ALA A 351 -19.54 -7.91 22.27
N ILE A 352 -19.44 -6.59 22.49
CA ILE A 352 -18.57 -5.69 21.73
C ILE A 352 -17.10 -6.09 21.90
N TYR A 353 -16.66 -6.35 23.13
CA TYR A 353 -15.29 -6.77 23.42
C TYR A 353 -14.93 -8.06 22.69
N ASP A 354 -15.80 -9.06 22.74
CA ASP A 354 -15.57 -10.36 22.09
C ASP A 354 -15.59 -10.26 20.57
N ALA A 355 -16.41 -9.37 20.01
CA ALA A 355 -16.40 -9.09 18.58
C ALA A 355 -15.09 -8.45 18.13
N MET A 356 -14.58 -7.47 18.87
CA MET A 356 -13.31 -6.81 18.54
C MET A 356 -12.12 -7.75 18.73
N GLN A 357 -12.18 -8.60 19.76
CA GLN A 357 -11.23 -9.69 19.95
C GLN A 357 -11.24 -10.64 18.76
N THR A 358 -12.41 -11.10 18.35
CA THR A 358 -12.59 -12.00 17.20
C THR A 358 -11.98 -11.37 15.94
N MET A 359 -12.24 -10.09 15.71
CA MET A 359 -11.68 -9.35 14.59
C MET A 359 -10.14 -9.34 14.63
N GLU A 360 -9.53 -9.02 15.77
CA GLU A 360 -8.06 -8.99 15.90
C GLU A 360 -7.43 -10.38 15.70
N TYR A 361 -8.01 -11.44 16.28
CA TYR A 361 -7.51 -12.81 16.08
C TYR A 361 -7.66 -13.27 14.64
N GLN A 362 -8.80 -13.00 14.00
CA GLN A 362 -9.04 -13.44 12.62
C GLN A 362 -8.18 -12.69 11.62
N ILE A 363 -7.96 -11.38 11.82
CA ILE A 363 -7.02 -10.62 10.99
C ILE A 363 -5.63 -11.26 11.04
N ASN A 364 -5.13 -11.61 12.23
CA ASN A 364 -3.77 -12.15 12.39
C ASN A 364 -3.63 -13.65 12.05
N SER A 365 -4.71 -14.43 12.09
CA SER A 365 -4.68 -15.87 11.78
C SER A 365 -5.02 -16.20 10.32
N ASN A 366 -5.76 -15.33 9.63
CA ASN A 366 -6.09 -15.52 8.22
C ASN A 366 -4.87 -15.28 7.33
N ARG A 367 -4.69 -16.16 6.35
CA ARG A 367 -3.72 -16.00 5.25
C ARG A 367 -4.45 -15.68 3.96
N VAL A 368 -3.92 -14.74 3.19
CA VAL A 368 -4.39 -14.39 1.84
C VAL A 368 -3.61 -15.18 0.77
N SER A 369 -3.96 -14.98 -0.51
CA SER A 369 -3.39 -15.71 -1.65
C SER A 369 -1.86 -15.69 -1.72
N ASN A 370 -1.25 -14.58 -1.31
CA ASN A 370 0.21 -14.41 -1.29
C ASN A 370 0.92 -15.05 -0.07
N GLY A 371 0.16 -15.72 0.81
CA GLY A 371 0.68 -16.40 2.00
C GLY A 371 0.88 -15.50 3.23
N GLN A 372 0.55 -14.21 3.14
CA GLN A 372 0.72 -13.25 4.23
C GLN A 372 -0.58 -12.98 5.00
N THR A 373 -0.43 -12.33 6.15
CA THR A 373 -1.53 -11.69 6.87
C THR A 373 -2.02 -10.49 6.07
N PRO A 374 -3.34 -10.26 5.92
CA PRO A 374 -3.86 -9.12 5.16
C PRO A 374 -3.40 -7.78 5.73
N PHE A 375 -3.01 -6.86 4.86
CA PHE A 375 -2.55 -5.52 5.25
C PHE A 375 -3.77 -4.64 5.48
N VAL A 376 -4.15 -4.48 6.76
CA VAL A 376 -5.37 -3.76 7.13
C VAL A 376 -5.10 -2.68 8.18
N THR A 377 -5.77 -1.54 7.99
CA THR A 377 -5.85 -0.44 8.95
C THR A 377 -7.29 -0.32 9.45
N VAL A 378 -7.45 -0.05 10.74
CA VAL A 378 -8.74 0.23 11.39
C VAL A 378 -8.71 1.66 11.92
N GLY A 379 -9.55 2.53 11.36
CA GLY A 379 -9.72 3.92 11.77
C GLY A 379 -10.93 4.10 12.68
N PHE A 380 -10.79 4.87 13.76
CA PHE A 380 -11.85 5.14 14.75
C PHE A 380 -11.55 6.41 15.56
N GLY A 381 -12.47 6.85 16.42
CA GLY A 381 -12.20 7.87 17.45
C GLY A 381 -13.16 9.06 17.48
N LEU A 382 -14.06 9.17 16.49
CA LEU A 382 -14.96 10.32 16.35
C LEU A 382 -16.35 10.07 16.92
N GLY A 383 -16.79 8.82 17.05
CA GLY A 383 -18.11 8.52 17.59
C GLY A 383 -18.22 8.85 19.08
N THR A 384 -19.29 9.56 19.47
CA THR A 384 -19.53 9.99 20.86
C THR A 384 -20.68 9.25 21.55
N SER A 385 -21.42 8.43 20.82
CA SER A 385 -22.45 7.56 21.40
C SER A 385 -21.82 6.56 22.37
N TRP A 386 -22.61 6.06 23.33
CA TRP A 386 -22.13 5.02 24.24
C TRP A 386 -21.62 3.80 23.47
N PHE A 387 -22.33 3.36 22.43
CA PHE A 387 -21.94 2.23 21.59
C PHE A 387 -20.60 2.46 20.88
N ALA A 388 -20.44 3.61 20.21
CA ALA A 388 -19.20 3.93 19.52
C ALA A 388 -18.03 4.02 20.50
N ARG A 389 -18.22 4.67 21.65
CA ARG A 389 -17.22 4.76 22.72
C ARG A 389 -16.80 3.38 23.22
N GLU A 390 -17.74 2.47 23.43
CA GLU A 390 -17.44 1.10 23.86
C GLU A 390 -16.75 0.27 22.77
N ILE A 391 -17.05 0.50 21.49
CA ILE A 391 -16.29 -0.11 20.37
C ILE A 391 -14.85 0.40 20.36
N GLN A 392 -14.64 1.73 20.48
CA GLN A 392 -13.29 2.32 20.57
C GLN A 392 -12.52 1.74 21.76
N ARG A 393 -13.16 1.67 22.93
CA ARG A 393 -12.59 1.08 24.14
C ARG A 393 -12.20 -0.38 23.92
N ALA A 394 -13.09 -1.18 23.34
CA ALA A 394 -12.85 -2.59 23.08
C ALA A 394 -11.69 -2.84 22.10
N ILE A 395 -11.54 -2.00 21.07
CA ILE A 395 -10.39 -2.06 20.15
C ILE A 395 -9.08 -1.84 20.93
N LEU A 396 -9.02 -0.78 21.74
CA LEU A 396 -7.82 -0.43 22.50
C LEU A 396 -7.50 -1.48 23.58
N LEU A 397 -8.51 -1.95 24.33
CA LEU A 397 -8.31 -2.96 25.37
C LEU A 397 -7.84 -4.30 24.80
N ASN A 398 -8.33 -4.72 23.64
CA ASN A 398 -7.83 -5.93 22.98
C ASN A 398 -6.37 -5.78 22.57
N ARG A 399 -5.99 -4.62 22.02
CA ARG A 399 -4.60 -4.37 21.64
C ARG A 399 -3.66 -4.32 22.85
N ILE A 400 -4.05 -3.65 23.94
CA ILE A 400 -3.28 -3.62 25.20
C ILE A 400 -3.10 -5.02 25.78
N ARG A 401 -4.14 -5.86 25.72
CA ARG A 401 -4.06 -7.25 26.19
C ARG A 401 -3.02 -8.06 25.42
N GLY A 402 -2.79 -7.74 24.15
CA GLY A 402 -1.90 -8.49 23.26
C GLY A 402 -2.50 -9.80 22.74
N LEU A 403 -1.81 -10.38 21.75
CA LEU A 403 -2.28 -11.52 20.99
C LEU A 403 -1.75 -12.85 21.54
N GLY A 404 -2.65 -13.82 21.71
CA GLY A 404 -2.29 -15.19 22.10
C GLY A 404 -1.96 -15.35 23.57
N LYS A 405 -1.41 -16.53 23.93
CA LYS A 405 -1.09 -16.88 25.32
C LYS A 405 0.00 -15.97 25.91
N ASP A 406 0.98 -15.64 25.08
CA ASP A 406 2.15 -14.88 25.49
C ASP A 406 1.96 -13.36 25.34
N ARG A 407 0.75 -12.91 24.99
CA ARG A 407 0.37 -11.49 24.85
C ARG A 407 1.31 -10.70 23.93
N HIS A 408 1.64 -11.25 22.76
CA HIS A 408 2.52 -10.59 21.79
C HIS A 408 1.86 -9.35 21.18
N THR A 409 2.65 -8.31 20.90
CA THR A 409 2.18 -7.13 20.16
C THR A 409 1.85 -7.53 18.72
N ALA A 410 0.57 -7.40 18.34
CA ALA A 410 0.13 -7.70 16.98
C ALA A 410 0.65 -6.66 15.97
N ILE A 411 1.08 -7.13 14.78
CA ILE A 411 1.48 -6.24 13.67
C ILE A 411 0.26 -5.61 13.01
N PHE A 412 -0.81 -6.39 12.85
CA PHE A 412 -2.08 -5.96 12.25
C PHE A 412 -3.26 -6.18 13.21
N PRO A 413 -4.40 -5.49 13.02
CA PRO A 413 -4.53 -4.29 12.18
C PRO A 413 -3.67 -3.13 12.68
N LYS A 414 -3.30 -2.20 11.79
CA LYS A 414 -2.84 -0.87 12.19
C LYS A 414 -4.02 -0.13 12.82
N LEU A 415 -3.81 0.56 13.93
CA LEU A 415 -4.85 1.34 14.59
C LEU A 415 -4.62 2.83 14.33
N VAL A 416 -5.64 3.53 13.83
CA VAL A 416 -5.60 4.97 13.60
C VAL A 416 -6.71 5.63 14.42
N PHE A 417 -6.33 6.19 15.57
CA PHE A 417 -7.23 6.96 16.43
C PHE A 417 -7.23 8.44 16.02
N THR A 418 -8.39 8.94 15.59
CA THR A 418 -8.52 10.33 15.11
C THR A 418 -8.69 11.29 16.26
N ILE A 419 -7.82 12.30 16.36
CA ILE A 419 -7.92 13.36 17.38
C ILE A 419 -8.70 14.56 16.84
N LYS A 420 -9.67 15.07 17.62
CA LYS A 420 -10.48 16.24 17.27
C LYS A 420 -10.87 17.04 18.53
N HIS A 421 -10.68 18.36 18.49
CA HIS A 421 -11.14 19.29 19.53
C HIS A 421 -12.66 19.23 19.69
N GLY A 422 -13.14 19.26 20.94
CA GLY A 422 -14.55 19.10 21.27
C GLY A 422 -15.04 17.65 21.20
N VAL A 423 -14.14 16.68 20.99
CA VAL A 423 -14.47 15.26 20.93
C VAL A 423 -13.56 14.45 21.84
N ASN A 424 -12.23 14.53 21.68
CA ASN A 424 -11.28 13.72 22.46
C ASN A 424 -9.95 14.43 22.74
N ALA A 425 -9.73 15.64 22.24
CA ALA A 425 -8.42 16.29 22.30
C ALA A 425 -8.10 16.85 23.68
N ASP A 426 -9.08 17.48 24.33
CA ASP A 426 -8.87 18.30 25.52
C ASP A 426 -9.52 17.72 26.76
N ALA A 427 -8.98 18.04 27.94
CA ALA A 427 -9.59 17.63 29.21
C ALA A 427 -11.00 18.24 29.32
N GLY A 428 -12.02 17.38 29.48
CA GLY A 428 -13.44 17.77 29.46
C GLY A 428 -14.17 17.39 28.18
N ASP A 429 -13.44 17.04 27.11
CA ASP A 429 -14.05 16.48 25.91
C ASP A 429 -14.71 15.10 26.21
N PRO A 430 -15.82 14.75 25.53
CA PRO A 430 -16.57 13.53 25.82
C PRO A 430 -15.75 12.24 25.78
N ASN A 431 -14.77 12.16 24.87
CA ASN A 431 -13.90 11.01 24.64
C ASN A 431 -12.46 11.23 25.11
N TYR A 432 -12.22 12.19 26.00
CA TYR A 432 -10.88 12.42 26.55
C TYR A 432 -10.34 11.19 27.31
N ASP A 433 -11.22 10.43 27.97
CA ASP A 433 -10.88 9.16 28.61
C ASP A 433 -10.36 8.12 27.61
N LEU A 434 -10.94 8.07 26.40
CA LEU A 434 -10.50 7.19 25.33
C LEU A 434 -9.18 7.65 24.71
N LYS A 435 -8.90 8.96 24.67
CA LYS A 435 -7.56 9.47 24.33
C LYS A 435 -6.51 8.99 25.32
N GLN A 436 -6.79 9.02 26.63
CA GLN A 436 -5.84 8.50 27.64
C GLN A 436 -5.58 7.00 27.44
N LEU A 437 -6.63 6.22 27.17
CA LEU A 437 -6.50 4.80 26.85
C LEU A 437 -5.74 4.56 25.54
N ALA A 438 -5.90 5.43 24.53
CA ALA A 438 -5.15 5.34 23.28
C ALA A 438 -3.66 5.65 23.48
N LEU A 439 -3.32 6.58 24.38
CA LEU A 439 -1.94 6.86 24.77
C LEU A 439 -1.31 5.65 25.48
N GLU A 440 -2.02 5.02 26.42
CA GLU A 440 -1.59 3.76 27.05
C GLU A 440 -1.40 2.65 26.01
N CYS A 441 -2.32 2.51 25.06
CA CYS A 441 -2.21 1.51 23.99
C CYS A 441 -1.01 1.72 23.05
N SER A 442 -0.46 2.94 23.01
CA SER A 442 0.65 3.31 22.13
C SER A 442 2.04 3.05 22.74
N THR A 443 2.11 2.76 24.03
CA THR A 443 3.34 2.39 24.76
C THR A 443 3.54 0.88 24.77
#